data_AF-A0A8J4CFR1-F1
#
_entry.id   AF-A0A8J4CFR1-F1
#
_cell.length_a   1.000
_cell.length_b   1.000
_cell.length_c   1.000
_cell.angle_alpha   90.00
_cell.angle_beta   90.00
_cell.angle_gamma   90.00
#
_symmetry.space_group_name_H-M   'P 1'
#
loop_
_entity.id
_entity.type
_entity.pdbx_description
1 polymer ?
#
loop_
_entity_poly.entity_id
_entity_poly.type
_entity_poly.pdbx_seq_one_letter_code
_entity_poly.pdbx_strand_id
1 'polypeptide(L)'
;MGSTLGGRGLRQARARGAELVALQALQNAAFTFFGEMRDSVGLDAAAILQRRRIDLHYSEFGMGGGASPLGTVPARSPEQAARMPFYGVWGAYRGNSDPWAPPKMRSFMHSFYRKTLDWLAQGGGPTYFVSHCFLWGMGSWDVLGIYPESTTPQGTYRDPTVVKALQAHNARAAFGVVPSVAAQAFSGGDTNNNK
;
A
#
# COMPACT_ATOMS: atom_id res chain seq x y z
N MET A 1 -26.78 33.19 23.63
CA MET A 1 -25.35 33.00 23.28
C MET A 1 -24.93 31.62 23.76
N GLY A 2 -24.84 30.64 22.86
CA GLY A 2 -24.45 29.26 23.18
C GLY A 2 -23.17 28.90 22.43
N SER A 3 -22.15 28.48 23.17
CA SER A 3 -20.79 28.23 22.68
C SER A 3 -20.65 26.87 21.96
N THR A 4 -20.31 26.91 20.67
CA THR A 4 -20.00 25.74 19.81
C THR A 4 -18.48 25.54 19.65
N LEU A 5 -17.77 25.17 20.72
CA LEU A 5 -16.32 24.94 20.67
C LEU A 5 -15.86 23.47 20.82
N GLY A 6 -16.76 22.49 20.99
CA GLY A 6 -16.38 21.09 21.26
C GLY A 6 -16.00 20.21 20.05
N GLY A 7 -16.17 20.66 18.80
CA GLY A 7 -16.18 19.77 17.64
C GLY A 7 -14.85 19.54 16.89
N ARG A 8 -13.79 20.32 17.13
CA ARG A 8 -12.54 20.22 16.34
C ARG A 8 -11.56 19.16 16.89
N GLY A 9 -11.39 19.05 18.20
CA GLY A 9 -10.42 18.13 18.81
C GLY A 9 -10.72 16.65 18.55
N LEU A 10 -11.98 16.23 18.67
CA LEU A 10 -12.41 14.85 18.46
C LEU A 10 -12.20 14.36 17.00
N ARG A 11 -12.32 15.25 16.02
CA ARG A 11 -12.08 14.92 14.60
C ARG A 11 -10.60 14.72 14.29
N GLN A 12 -9.72 15.54 14.87
CA GLN A 12 -8.27 15.37 14.71
C GLN A 12 -7.75 14.08 15.38
N ALA A 13 -8.23 13.76 16.58
CA ALA A 13 -7.82 12.53 17.28
C ALA A 13 -8.23 11.26 16.50
N ARG A 14 -9.46 11.22 15.95
CA ARG A 14 -9.93 10.09 15.12
C ARG A 14 -9.15 9.96 13.82
N ALA A 15 -8.80 11.08 13.17
CA ALA A 15 -8.00 11.05 11.95
C ALA A 15 -6.59 10.47 12.20
N ARG A 16 -5.93 10.88 13.29
CA ARG A 16 -4.63 10.34 13.70
C ARG A 16 -4.68 8.85 14.03
N GLY A 17 -5.72 8.40 14.73
CA GLY A 17 -5.91 6.97 15.02
C GLY A 17 -6.07 6.12 13.76
N ALA A 18 -6.86 6.59 12.78
CA ALA A 18 -7.06 5.88 11.52
C ALA A 18 -5.80 5.85 10.62
N GLU A 19 -4.95 6.87 10.71
CA GLU A 19 -3.67 6.93 10.01
C GLU A 19 -2.67 5.90 10.56
N LEU A 20 -2.56 5.80 11.89
CA LEU A 20 -1.67 4.88 12.57
C LEU A 20 -2.02 3.40 12.26
N VAL A 21 -3.31 3.07 12.27
CA VAL A 21 -3.81 1.73 11.91
C VAL A 21 -3.47 1.36 10.46
N ALA A 22 -3.46 2.32 9.55
CA ALA A 22 -3.22 2.04 8.14
C ALA A 22 -1.74 1.80 7.82
N LEU A 23 -0.83 2.53 8.46
CA LEU A 23 0.60 2.26 8.39
C LEU A 23 0.93 0.88 8.98
N GLN A 24 0.25 0.52 10.08
CA GLN A 24 0.37 -0.81 10.68
C GLN A 24 -0.04 -1.93 9.69
N ALA A 25 -1.07 -1.73 8.88
CA ALA A 25 -1.53 -2.75 7.93
C ALA A 25 -0.49 -3.08 6.83
N LEU A 26 0.23 -2.07 6.31
CA LEU A 26 1.30 -2.31 5.33
C LEU A 26 2.51 -3.01 5.96
N GLN A 27 2.81 -2.71 7.23
CA GLN A 27 3.81 -3.44 8.00
C GLN A 27 3.39 -4.91 8.23
N ASN A 28 2.10 -5.13 8.54
CA ASN A 28 1.53 -6.46 8.78
C ASN A 28 1.66 -7.39 7.57
N ALA A 29 1.61 -6.88 6.34
CA ALA A 29 1.79 -7.70 5.15
C ALA A 29 3.19 -8.35 5.10
N ALA A 30 4.25 -7.62 5.48
CA ALA A 30 5.58 -8.20 5.58
C ALA A 30 5.74 -9.08 6.82
N PHE A 31 5.02 -8.79 7.91
CA PHE A 31 5.02 -9.66 9.09
C PHE A 31 4.48 -11.06 8.77
N THR A 32 3.46 -11.19 7.91
CA THR A 32 2.99 -12.50 7.47
C THR A 32 4.10 -13.25 6.74
N PHE A 33 4.76 -12.61 5.77
CA PHE A 33 5.88 -13.23 5.05
C PHE A 33 7.02 -13.64 6.00
N PHE A 34 7.46 -12.75 6.89
CA PHE A 34 8.54 -13.06 7.84
C PHE A 34 8.14 -14.16 8.84
N GLY A 35 6.89 -14.14 9.29
CA GLY A 35 6.32 -15.19 10.13
C GLY A 35 6.34 -16.54 9.41
N GLU A 36 5.85 -16.61 8.18
CA GLU A 36 5.85 -17.84 7.37
C GLU A 36 7.26 -18.35 7.09
N MET A 37 8.19 -17.49 6.68
CA MET A 37 9.59 -17.87 6.46
C MET A 37 10.24 -18.44 7.73
N ARG A 38 9.97 -17.83 8.89
CA ARG A 38 10.50 -18.33 10.15
C ARG A 38 9.85 -19.65 10.56
N ASP A 39 8.51 -19.69 10.57
CA ASP A 39 7.74 -20.75 11.22
C ASP A 39 7.59 -21.99 10.32
N SER A 40 7.59 -21.82 8.99
CA SER A 40 7.43 -22.91 8.02
C SER A 40 8.74 -23.32 7.33
N VAL A 41 9.65 -22.36 7.11
CA VAL A 41 10.91 -22.61 6.38
C VAL A 41 12.12 -22.68 7.33
N GLY A 42 11.99 -22.20 8.58
CA GLY A 42 13.11 -22.13 9.52
C GLY A 42 14.10 -21.01 9.21
N LEU A 43 13.69 -20.01 8.43
CA LEU A 43 14.53 -18.89 8.00
C LEU A 43 14.06 -17.57 8.63
N ASP A 44 14.87 -16.99 9.51
CA ASP A 44 14.64 -15.63 10.00
C ASP A 44 15.08 -14.59 8.96
N ALA A 45 14.23 -14.39 7.95
CA ALA A 45 14.52 -13.48 6.85
C ALA A 45 14.68 -12.03 7.32
N ALA A 46 13.93 -11.58 8.33
CA ALA A 46 14.06 -10.23 8.89
C ALA A 46 15.46 -10.01 9.50
N ALA A 47 15.94 -10.96 10.32
CA ALA A 47 17.28 -10.88 10.89
C ALA A 47 18.37 -10.93 9.81
N ILE A 48 18.16 -11.69 8.73
CA ILE A 48 19.10 -11.75 7.61
C ILE A 48 19.17 -10.40 6.88
N LEU A 49 18.02 -9.80 6.53
CA LEU A 49 17.97 -8.50 5.87
C LEU A 49 18.70 -7.44 6.70
N GLN A 50 18.43 -7.39 8.01
CA GLN A 50 19.07 -6.44 8.92
C GLN A 50 20.58 -6.70 9.06
N ARG A 51 21.00 -7.92 9.36
CA ARG A 51 22.42 -8.28 9.60
C ARG A 51 23.28 -8.07 8.35
N ARG A 52 22.72 -8.39 7.18
CA ARG A 52 23.45 -8.35 5.90
C ARG A 52 23.27 -7.03 5.16
N ARG A 53 22.47 -6.10 5.70
CA ARG A 53 22.12 -4.82 5.06
C ARG A 53 21.60 -5.05 3.63
N ILE A 54 20.67 -6.00 3.51
CA ILE A 54 20.02 -6.34 2.25
C ILE A 54 18.68 -5.59 2.22
N ASP A 55 18.43 -4.92 1.11
CA ASP A 55 17.18 -4.22 0.89
C ASP A 55 16.08 -5.19 0.44
N LEU A 56 14.85 -4.92 0.85
CA LEU A 56 13.68 -5.65 0.38
C LEU A 56 13.18 -5.03 -0.93
N HIS A 57 12.90 -5.89 -1.91
CA HIS A 57 12.24 -5.52 -3.16
C HIS A 57 10.88 -6.21 -3.25
N TYR A 58 9.81 -5.46 -3.48
CA TYR A 58 8.54 -6.04 -3.90
C TYR A 58 8.55 -6.17 -5.42
N SER A 59 8.66 -7.40 -5.93
CA SER A 59 8.56 -7.69 -7.38
C SER A 59 7.18 -7.38 -7.93
N GLU A 60 6.15 -7.47 -7.08
CA GLU A 60 4.76 -7.25 -7.45
C GLU A 60 4.02 -6.60 -6.27
N PHE A 61 3.31 -5.53 -6.57
CA PHE A 61 2.52 -4.79 -5.60
C PHE A 61 1.26 -4.25 -6.25
N GLY A 62 0.13 -4.38 -5.57
CA GLY A 62 -1.11 -3.82 -6.06
C GLY A 62 -2.29 -4.30 -5.25
N MET A 63 -3.41 -3.64 -5.47
CA MET A 63 -4.70 -4.09 -4.96
C MET A 63 -5.56 -4.40 -6.17
N GLY A 64 -6.06 -5.64 -6.27
CA GLY A 64 -6.75 -6.10 -7.47
C GLY A 64 -8.25 -5.78 -7.48
N GLY A 65 -8.89 -5.63 -6.32
CA GLY A 65 -10.32 -5.31 -6.25
C GLY A 65 -11.24 -6.47 -6.64
N GLY A 66 -10.75 -7.70 -6.67
CA GLY A 66 -11.52 -8.92 -6.86
C GLY A 66 -12.12 -9.44 -5.55
N ALA A 67 -13.06 -10.37 -5.69
CA ALA A 67 -13.72 -11.07 -4.58
C ALA A 67 -13.75 -12.59 -4.76
N SER A 68 -13.03 -13.09 -5.77
CA SER A 68 -12.94 -14.52 -6.09
C SER A 68 -11.49 -14.87 -6.45
N PRO A 69 -10.98 -16.04 -6.02
CA PRO A 69 -9.66 -16.53 -6.42
C PRO A 69 -9.51 -16.75 -7.92
N LEU A 70 -10.63 -17.00 -8.62
CA LEU A 70 -10.64 -17.21 -10.07
C LEU A 70 -10.58 -15.89 -10.86
N GLY A 71 -10.61 -14.75 -10.18
CA GLY A 71 -10.62 -13.41 -10.77
C GLY A 71 -11.82 -13.13 -11.69
N THR A 72 -12.96 -13.77 -11.43
CA THR A 72 -14.20 -13.61 -12.20
C THR A 72 -15.23 -12.72 -11.52
N VAL A 73 -15.02 -12.38 -10.25
CA VAL A 73 -15.99 -11.61 -9.44
C VAL A 73 -15.32 -10.32 -8.96
N PRO A 74 -15.70 -9.14 -9.46
CA PRO A 74 -15.24 -7.88 -8.90
C PRO A 74 -15.83 -7.65 -7.50
N ALA A 75 -15.02 -7.11 -6.60
CA ALA A 75 -15.51 -6.61 -5.34
C ALA A 75 -16.41 -5.39 -5.58
N ARG A 76 -17.52 -5.32 -4.84
CA ARG A 76 -18.50 -4.22 -4.93
C ARG A 76 -18.50 -3.32 -3.70
N SER A 77 -17.62 -3.59 -2.74
CA SER A 77 -17.44 -2.79 -1.54
C SER A 77 -15.97 -2.82 -1.08
N PRO A 78 -15.46 -1.74 -0.46
CA PRO A 78 -14.12 -1.72 0.11
C PRO A 78 -13.88 -2.84 1.11
N GLU A 79 -14.91 -3.18 1.89
CA GLU A 79 -14.86 -4.24 2.89
C GLU A 79 -14.63 -5.61 2.23
N GLN A 80 -15.21 -5.86 1.07
CA GLN A 80 -14.99 -7.07 0.29
C GLN A 80 -13.58 -7.09 -0.33
N ALA A 81 -13.12 -5.98 -0.91
CA ALA A 81 -11.77 -5.88 -1.46
C ALA A 81 -10.68 -6.02 -0.39
N ALA A 82 -10.90 -5.45 0.80
CA ALA A 82 -9.94 -5.50 1.90
C ALA A 82 -9.75 -6.90 2.51
N ARG A 83 -10.75 -7.79 2.38
CA ARG A 83 -10.62 -9.19 2.85
C ARG A 83 -9.66 -9.99 2.00
N MET A 84 -9.56 -9.67 0.71
CA MET A 84 -8.75 -10.39 -0.26
C MET A 84 -8.04 -9.40 -1.20
N PRO A 85 -7.15 -8.53 -0.68
CA PRO A 85 -6.61 -7.40 -1.44
C PRO A 85 -5.81 -7.82 -2.67
N PHE A 86 -5.26 -9.05 -2.63
CA PHE A 86 -4.51 -9.66 -3.71
C PHE A 86 -5.39 -10.23 -4.83
N TYR A 87 -6.70 -10.46 -4.61
CA TYR A 87 -7.59 -10.86 -5.70
C TYR A 87 -7.90 -9.66 -6.59
N GLY A 88 -7.96 -9.91 -7.89
CA GLY A 88 -8.34 -8.96 -8.91
C GLY A 88 -9.34 -9.56 -9.89
N VAL A 89 -9.50 -8.91 -11.03
CA VAL A 89 -10.33 -9.33 -12.14
C VAL A 89 -9.42 -9.55 -13.34
N TRP A 90 -9.45 -10.78 -13.87
CA TRP A 90 -8.62 -11.18 -14.99
C TRP A 90 -9.23 -10.82 -16.34
N GLY A 91 -8.35 -10.74 -17.34
CA GLY A 91 -8.70 -10.54 -18.74
C GLY A 91 -8.90 -9.07 -19.13
N ALA A 92 -9.29 -8.90 -20.40
CA ALA A 92 -9.53 -7.61 -21.01
C ALA A 92 -10.54 -6.76 -20.24
N TYR A 93 -10.26 -5.46 -20.13
CA TYR A 93 -11.13 -4.49 -19.49
C TYR A 93 -12.54 -4.56 -20.08
N ARG A 94 -13.52 -4.70 -19.19
CA ARG A 94 -14.95 -4.58 -19.49
C ARG A 94 -15.59 -3.73 -18.40
N GLY A 95 -16.41 -2.76 -18.80
CA GLY A 95 -17.01 -1.81 -17.85
C GLY A 95 -17.86 -2.48 -16.75
N ASN A 96 -18.49 -3.61 -17.07
CA ASN A 96 -19.30 -4.36 -16.09
C ASN A 96 -18.47 -5.18 -15.09
N SER A 97 -17.21 -5.50 -15.42
CA SER A 97 -16.29 -6.22 -14.55
C SER A 97 -15.30 -5.30 -13.83
N ASP A 98 -15.32 -3.99 -14.12
CA ASP A 98 -14.44 -3.02 -13.46
C ASP A 98 -14.77 -2.91 -11.96
N PRO A 99 -13.87 -3.33 -11.05
CA PRO A 99 -14.09 -3.17 -9.61
C PRO A 99 -13.92 -1.71 -9.16
N TRP A 100 -13.28 -0.86 -9.97
CA TRP A 100 -12.99 0.54 -9.66
C TRP A 100 -14.02 1.52 -10.24
N ALA A 101 -14.98 1.04 -11.02
CA ALA A 101 -16.05 1.88 -11.56
C ALA A 101 -16.90 2.55 -10.46
N PRO A 102 -17.33 1.85 -9.38
CA PRO A 102 -18.09 2.49 -8.31
C PRO A 102 -17.27 3.56 -7.57
N PRO A 103 -17.81 4.78 -7.32
CA PRO A 103 -17.05 5.86 -6.68
C PRO A 103 -16.45 5.50 -5.31
N LYS A 104 -17.17 4.72 -4.48
CA LYS A 104 -16.69 4.24 -3.18
C LYS A 104 -15.45 3.34 -3.34
N MET A 105 -15.44 2.47 -4.36
CA MET A 105 -14.30 1.59 -4.65
C MET A 105 -13.10 2.37 -5.17
N ARG A 106 -13.33 3.33 -6.07
CA ARG A 106 -12.28 4.19 -6.58
C ARG A 106 -11.61 5.00 -5.46
N SER A 107 -12.40 5.58 -4.56
CA SER A 107 -11.88 6.30 -3.40
C SER A 107 -11.05 5.40 -2.47
N PHE A 108 -11.48 4.15 -2.28
CA PHE A 108 -10.71 3.16 -1.54
C PHE A 108 -9.37 2.84 -2.20
N MET A 109 -9.37 2.64 -3.52
CA MET A 109 -8.14 2.45 -4.32
C MET A 109 -7.21 3.67 -4.25
N HIS A 110 -7.73 4.91 -4.35
CA HIS A 110 -6.92 6.12 -4.15
C HIS A 110 -6.31 6.16 -2.76
N SER A 111 -7.09 5.83 -1.72
CA SER A 111 -6.57 5.80 -0.35
C SER A 111 -5.48 4.75 -0.17
N PHE A 112 -5.60 3.58 -0.79
CA PHE A 112 -4.59 2.53 -0.74
C PHE A 112 -3.28 3.04 -1.33
N TYR A 113 -3.28 3.49 -2.59
CA TYR A 113 -2.06 3.96 -3.25
C TYR A 113 -1.43 5.17 -2.56
N ARG A 114 -2.22 6.14 -2.09
CA ARG A 114 -1.67 7.27 -1.34
C ARG A 114 -0.90 6.81 -0.10
N LYS A 115 -1.52 5.95 0.73
CA LYS A 115 -0.90 5.43 1.95
C LYS A 115 0.33 4.59 1.66
N THR A 116 0.30 3.78 0.59
CA THR A 116 1.47 3.04 0.13
C THR A 116 2.62 3.98 -0.25
N LEU A 117 2.35 5.04 -1.02
CA LEU A 117 3.38 5.99 -1.43
C LEU A 117 3.93 6.80 -0.24
N ASP A 118 3.08 7.13 0.73
CA ASP A 118 3.50 7.76 1.99
C ASP A 118 4.42 6.82 2.79
N TRP A 119 4.11 5.53 2.84
CA TRP A 119 4.92 4.49 3.48
C TRP A 119 6.26 4.24 2.77
N LEU A 120 6.25 4.10 1.44
CA LEU A 120 7.46 3.93 0.63
C LEU A 120 8.37 5.15 0.69
N ALA A 121 7.83 6.36 0.79
CA ALA A 121 8.63 7.58 0.91
C ALA A 121 9.47 7.65 2.19
N GLN A 122 9.13 6.83 3.20
CA GLN A 122 9.89 6.67 4.44
C GLN A 122 10.88 5.49 4.38
N GLY A 123 11.07 4.88 3.21
CA GLY A 123 11.88 3.68 3.05
C GLY A 123 11.14 2.39 3.40
N GLY A 124 9.82 2.42 3.55
CA GLY A 124 9.01 1.26 3.93
C GLY A 124 8.82 1.12 5.44
N GLY A 125 9.03 -0.09 5.97
CA GLY A 125 8.76 -0.42 7.37
C GLY A 125 9.93 -0.06 8.31
N PRO A 126 9.69 0.17 9.62
CA PRO A 126 10.76 0.45 10.57
C PRO A 126 11.75 -0.72 10.75
N THR A 127 11.32 -1.94 10.39
CA THR A 127 12.10 -3.18 10.54
C THR A 127 12.94 -3.55 9.33
N TYR A 128 12.64 -3.02 8.14
CA TYR A 128 13.31 -3.38 6.89
C TYR A 128 13.18 -2.24 5.88
N PHE A 129 14.27 -1.95 5.19
CA PHE A 129 14.28 -0.96 4.13
C PHE A 129 13.73 -1.57 2.83
N VAL A 130 12.82 -0.87 2.19
CA VAL A 130 12.25 -1.21 0.88
C VAL A 130 12.86 -0.28 -0.14
N SER A 131 13.78 -0.78 -0.96
CA SER A 131 14.42 0.03 -1.99
C SER A 131 13.60 0.10 -3.27
N HIS A 132 12.85 -0.96 -3.60
CA HIS A 132 12.06 -1.04 -4.82
C HIS A 132 10.68 -1.69 -4.58
N CYS A 133 9.68 -1.16 -5.28
CA CYS A 133 8.32 -1.67 -5.28
C CYS A 133 7.72 -1.55 -6.69
N PHE A 134 7.47 -2.68 -7.34
CA PHE A 134 7.01 -2.74 -8.72
C PHE A 134 5.52 -3.07 -8.76
N LEU A 135 4.75 -2.29 -9.51
CA LEU A 135 3.31 -2.51 -9.60
C LEU A 135 2.98 -3.73 -10.46
N TRP A 136 2.02 -4.53 -9.99
CA TRP A 136 1.41 -5.57 -10.81
C TRP A 136 0.58 -4.92 -11.92
N GLY A 137 1.10 -4.94 -13.15
CA GLY A 137 0.55 -4.21 -14.28
C GLY A 137 -0.36 -5.04 -15.20
N MET A 138 -1.16 -5.97 -14.70
CA MET A 138 -2.06 -6.80 -15.53
C MET A 138 -3.47 -6.84 -14.91
N GLY A 139 -4.51 -6.97 -15.74
CA GLY A 139 -5.90 -7.04 -15.29
C GLY A 139 -6.31 -5.81 -14.49
N SER A 140 -7.21 -5.98 -13.51
CA SER A 140 -7.65 -4.86 -12.68
C SER A 140 -6.58 -4.29 -11.72
N TRP A 141 -5.41 -4.92 -11.59
CA TRP A 141 -4.27 -4.35 -10.87
C TRP A 141 -3.55 -3.27 -11.68
N ASP A 142 -3.73 -3.26 -13.01
CA ASP A 142 -3.08 -2.33 -13.93
C ASP A 142 -3.76 -0.95 -13.94
N VAL A 143 -3.66 -0.25 -12.81
CA VAL A 143 -4.12 1.13 -12.65
C VAL A 143 -3.29 2.13 -13.48
N LEU A 144 -2.23 1.67 -14.14
CA LEU A 144 -1.45 2.45 -15.09
C LEU A 144 -1.98 2.32 -16.53
N GLY A 145 -2.68 1.22 -16.82
CA GLY A 145 -3.18 0.88 -18.16
C GLY A 145 -2.06 0.56 -19.15
N ILE A 146 -0.95 -0.02 -18.69
CA ILE A 146 0.22 -0.34 -19.53
C ILE A 146 0.07 -1.65 -20.28
N TYR A 147 -0.68 -2.62 -19.73
CA TYR A 147 -0.88 -3.91 -20.35
C TYR A 147 -2.00 -3.82 -21.39
N PRO A 148 -1.84 -4.42 -22.59
CA PRO A 148 -2.77 -4.23 -23.69
C PRO A 148 -4.23 -4.54 -23.33
N GLU A 149 -4.46 -5.58 -22.52
CA GLU A 149 -5.81 -5.98 -22.12
C GLU A 149 -6.45 -5.01 -21.11
N SER A 150 -5.67 -4.20 -20.41
CA SER A 150 -6.18 -3.25 -19.42
C SER A 150 -6.89 -2.05 -20.04
N THR A 151 -6.78 -1.87 -21.35
CA THR A 151 -7.45 -0.82 -22.12
C THR A 151 -8.11 -1.40 -23.36
N THR A 152 -9.42 -1.22 -23.49
CA THR A 152 -10.21 -1.68 -24.64
C THR A 152 -11.09 -0.52 -25.15
N PRO A 153 -11.83 -0.69 -26.27
CA PRO A 153 -12.82 0.30 -26.68
C PRO A 153 -13.91 0.60 -25.63
N GLN A 154 -14.09 -0.29 -24.63
CA GLN A 154 -15.05 -0.08 -23.55
C GLN A 154 -14.53 0.83 -22.42
N GLY A 155 -13.21 1.08 -22.36
CA GLY A 155 -12.57 1.88 -21.33
C GLY A 155 -11.23 1.30 -20.87
N THR A 156 -10.83 1.62 -19.64
CA THR A 156 -9.51 1.24 -19.11
C THR A 156 -9.53 1.14 -17.59
N TYR A 157 -8.70 0.25 -17.03
CA TYR A 157 -8.41 0.24 -15.59
C TYR A 157 -7.53 1.42 -15.16
N ARG A 158 -6.94 2.15 -16.11
CA ARG A 158 -6.06 3.29 -15.84
C ARG A 158 -6.75 4.35 -14.99
N ASP A 159 -6.15 4.67 -13.85
CA ASP A 159 -6.58 5.77 -13.00
C ASP A 159 -5.59 6.95 -13.09
N PRO A 160 -5.98 8.10 -13.67
CA PRO A 160 -5.07 9.23 -13.86
C PRO A 160 -4.59 9.86 -12.54
N THR A 161 -5.36 9.73 -11.46
CA THR A 161 -4.95 10.24 -10.13
C THR A 161 -3.82 9.37 -9.57
N VAL A 162 -3.93 8.05 -9.67
CA VAL A 162 -2.86 7.13 -9.25
C VAL A 162 -1.61 7.30 -10.12
N VAL A 163 -1.76 7.38 -11.44
CA VAL A 163 -0.63 7.62 -12.37
C VAL A 163 0.15 8.88 -11.97
N LYS A 164 -0.54 10.00 -11.74
CA LYS A 164 0.09 11.26 -11.34
C LYS A 164 0.81 11.15 -9.99
N ALA A 165 0.20 10.46 -9.02
CA ALA A 165 0.80 10.27 -7.70
C ALA A 165 2.08 9.44 -7.76
N LEU A 166 2.08 8.37 -8.56
CA LEU A 166 3.26 7.51 -8.79
C LEU A 166 4.38 8.27 -9.50
N GLN A 167 4.07 9.01 -10.56
CA GLN A 167 5.06 9.84 -11.26
C GLN A 167 5.71 10.84 -10.30
N ALA A 168 4.92 11.50 -9.46
CA ALA A 168 5.44 12.43 -8.47
C ALA A 168 6.32 11.74 -7.41
N HIS A 169 5.93 10.55 -6.94
CA HIS A 169 6.74 9.77 -6.02
C HIS A 169 8.07 9.35 -6.65
N ASN A 170 8.04 8.79 -7.87
CA ASN A 170 9.24 8.33 -8.58
C ASN A 170 10.19 9.49 -8.90
N ALA A 171 9.66 10.65 -9.28
CA ALA A 171 10.49 11.84 -9.50
C ALA A 171 11.21 12.27 -8.21
N ARG A 172 10.53 12.23 -7.05
CA ARG A 172 11.17 12.50 -5.76
C ARG A 172 12.23 11.46 -5.40
N ALA A 173 11.97 10.18 -5.68
CA ALA A 173 12.93 9.11 -5.41
C ALA A 173 14.17 9.19 -6.31
N ALA A 174 14.01 9.56 -7.59
CA ALA A 174 15.11 9.63 -8.56
C ALA A 174 15.98 10.89 -8.43
N PHE A 175 15.38 12.03 -8.05
CA PHE A 175 16.05 13.35 -8.07
C PHE A 175 16.09 14.06 -6.71
N GLY A 176 15.36 13.57 -5.71
CA GLY A 176 15.47 14.05 -4.34
C GLY A 176 16.60 13.35 -3.61
N VAL A 177 17.27 14.07 -2.70
CA VAL A 177 18.06 13.42 -1.65
C VAL A 177 17.07 12.65 -0.79
N VAL A 178 16.85 11.37 -1.08
CA VAL A 178 16.20 10.47 -0.13
C VAL A 178 17.10 10.50 1.10
N PRO A 179 16.63 11.00 2.28
CA PRO A 179 17.44 10.95 3.47
C PRO A 179 17.82 9.48 3.67
N SER A 180 19.10 9.18 3.56
CA SER A 180 19.62 7.85 3.81
C SER A 180 19.19 7.45 5.22
N VAL A 181 18.21 6.54 5.30
CA VAL A 181 17.76 5.97 6.58
C VAL A 181 18.87 5.11 7.19
N ALA A 182 19.95 4.84 6.46
CA ALA A 182 21.10 4.06 6.91
C ALA A 182 21.92 4.73 8.04
N ALA A 183 21.56 5.92 8.52
CA ALA A 183 22.24 6.58 9.65
C ALA A 183 21.37 6.84 10.88
N GLN A 184 20.05 6.62 10.84
CA GLN A 184 19.22 6.62 12.05
C GLN A 184 18.98 5.20 12.51
N ALA A 185 20.04 4.59 13.03
CA ALA A 185 19.88 3.49 13.96
C ALA A 185 18.95 3.96 15.08
N PHE A 186 17.89 3.19 15.32
CA PHE A 186 17.05 3.27 16.50
C PHE A 186 17.94 3.30 17.76
N SER A 187 18.29 4.50 18.25
CA SER A 187 18.59 4.71 19.65
C SER A 187 17.27 4.84 20.39
N GLY A 188 16.50 3.75 20.40
CA GLY A 188 15.48 3.50 21.41
C GLY A 188 16.19 3.24 22.74
N GLY A 189 16.86 4.28 23.26
CA GLY A 189 17.31 4.31 24.63
C GLY A 189 16.09 4.57 25.50
N ASP A 190 15.62 3.52 26.17
CA ASP A 190 14.83 3.64 27.38
C ASP A 190 15.59 4.54 28.37
N THR A 191 15.15 5.79 28.51
CA THR A 191 15.47 6.61 29.68
C THR A 191 14.20 6.92 30.46
N ASN A 192 13.60 5.86 30.98
CA ASN A 192 12.82 5.96 32.21
C ASN A 192 13.77 6.35 33.35
N ASN A 193 13.93 7.65 33.57
CA ASN A 193 14.42 8.18 34.85
C ASN A 193 13.28 8.98 35.49
N ASN A 194 12.45 8.27 36.25
CA ASN A 194 11.67 8.86 37.32
C ASN A 194 12.63 9.40 38.39
N LYS A 195 12.54 10.70 38.65
CA LYS A 195 12.77 11.28 39.97
C LYS A 195 11.57 12.17 40.27
#